data_AF-A0A5K7X7S7-F1
#
_entry.id   AF-A0A5K7X7S7-F1
#
_cell.length_a   1.000
_cell.length_b   1.000
_cell.length_c   1.000
_cell.angle_alpha   90.00
_cell.angle_beta   90.00
_cell.angle_gamma   90.00
#
_symmetry.space_group_name_H-M   'P 1'
#
loop_
_entity.id
_entity.type
_entity.pdbx_description
1 polymer ?
#
loop_
_entity_poly.entity_id
_entity_poly.type
_entity_poly.pdbx_seq_one_letter_code
_entity_poly.pdbx_strand_id
1 'polypeptide(L)'
;MIRLSCTAPRLPRFSTRSLALIAALLACVGCGGEQAPVSNANQLYIDAQAQLTAGNREEAIKLLTASIDAEPMTWSLFERAKLHEQLGNDQAALDDCKAALAIEPGDRDLEWLQSELKKPKAQRFKGSFAKPPSHNR
;
A
#
# COMPACT_ATOMS: atom_id res chain seq x y z
N MET A 1 6.53 44.14 74.14
CA MET A 1 7.32 43.13 73.41
C MET A 1 6.50 41.85 73.30
N ILE A 2 5.71 41.72 72.23
CA ILE A 2 4.78 40.60 72.03
C ILE A 2 5.50 39.58 71.15
N ARG A 3 5.89 38.43 71.73
CA ARG A 3 6.44 37.29 70.99
C ARG A 3 5.28 36.57 70.30
N LEU A 4 5.19 36.67 68.98
CA LEU A 4 4.33 35.80 68.18
C LEU A 4 4.96 34.40 68.13
N SER A 5 4.35 33.46 68.86
CA SER A 5 4.61 32.03 68.74
C SER A 5 4.00 31.54 67.43
N CYS A 6 4.85 31.10 66.50
CA CYS A 6 4.41 30.48 65.25
C CYS A 6 4.28 28.97 65.47
N THR A 7 3.05 28.47 65.48
CA THR A 7 2.70 27.05 65.63
C THR A 7 2.89 26.33 64.29
N ALA A 8 3.87 25.43 64.18
CA ALA A 8 4.04 24.59 63.01
C ALA A 8 3.06 23.38 63.05
N PRO A 9 2.43 22.98 61.92
CA PRO A 9 1.53 21.83 61.89
C PRO A 9 2.30 20.49 61.95
N ARG A 10 1.77 19.55 62.76
CA ARG A 10 2.23 18.17 62.88
C ARG A 10 2.05 17.42 61.56
N LEU A 11 3.15 16.92 60.97
CA LEU A 11 3.09 15.90 59.92
C LEU A 11 2.81 14.52 60.55
N PRO A 12 1.94 13.68 59.95
CA PRO A 12 1.67 12.33 60.45
C PRO A 12 2.88 11.40 60.24
N ARG A 13 3.13 10.54 61.24
CA ARG A 13 4.21 9.54 61.26
C ARG A 13 3.92 8.44 60.24
N PHE A 14 4.72 8.38 59.18
CA PHE A 14 4.71 7.28 58.22
C PHE A 14 5.28 6.00 58.85
N SER A 15 4.42 4.98 58.97
CA SER A 15 4.77 3.63 59.41
C SER A 15 5.52 2.91 58.27
N THR A 16 6.75 2.51 58.53
CA THR A 16 7.73 2.01 57.55
C THR A 16 7.55 0.54 57.17
N ARG A 17 6.33 0.05 57.00
CA ARG A 17 6.09 -1.36 56.63
C ARG A 17 4.91 -1.45 55.66
N SER A 18 5.23 -1.92 54.45
CA SER A 18 4.29 -2.38 53.41
C SER A 18 3.59 -1.28 52.61
N LEU A 19 4.29 -0.70 51.62
CA LEU A 19 3.75 -0.33 50.29
C LEU A 19 4.88 0.28 49.42
N ALA A 20 5.97 -0.48 49.26
CA ALA A 20 6.87 -0.30 48.13
C ALA A 20 6.33 -1.15 46.98
N LEU A 21 5.25 -0.69 46.34
CA LEU A 21 4.81 -1.19 45.03
C LEU A 21 5.01 -0.08 44.00
N ILE A 22 6.27 0.03 43.58
CA ILE A 22 6.72 0.30 42.21
C ILE A 22 5.88 1.34 41.46
N ALA A 23 6.08 2.62 41.81
CA ALA A 23 5.82 3.74 40.91
C ALA A 23 7.05 3.95 40.00
N ALA A 24 7.19 3.16 38.94
CA ALA A 24 8.15 3.40 37.85
C ALA A 24 7.92 2.45 36.65
N LEU A 25 6.85 2.67 35.89
CA LEU A 25 6.69 2.12 34.52
C LEU A 25 6.17 3.25 33.62
N LEU A 26 6.99 4.29 33.47
CA LEU A 26 6.89 5.29 32.41
C LEU A 26 8.18 5.17 31.59
N ALA A 27 8.13 4.39 30.51
CA ALA A 27 9.00 4.55 29.34
C ALA A 27 8.59 3.52 28.29
N CYS A 28 8.34 4.00 27.07
CA CYS A 28 8.21 3.20 25.86
C CYS A 28 6.89 2.42 25.66
N VAL A 29 5.74 3.12 25.63
CA VAL A 29 4.78 2.83 24.54
C VAL A 29 5.38 3.48 23.30
N GLY A 30 6.43 2.84 22.78
CA GLY A 30 7.01 3.17 21.49
C GLY A 30 5.94 2.94 20.43
N CYS A 31 5.97 3.78 19.40
CA CYS A 31 5.17 3.73 18.20
C CYS A 31 4.65 2.32 17.91
N GLY A 32 3.37 2.10 18.21
CA GLY A 32 2.58 1.14 17.45
C GLY A 32 2.48 1.69 16.03
N GLY A 33 3.58 1.59 15.28
CA GLY A 33 3.45 1.37 13.86
C GLY A 33 2.67 0.07 13.80
N GLU A 34 1.38 0.18 13.50
CA GLU A 34 0.65 -0.93 12.91
C GLU A 34 1.45 -1.25 11.65
N GLN A 35 2.42 -2.14 11.82
CA GLN A 35 3.11 -2.76 10.72
C GLN A 35 1.99 -3.59 10.12
N ALA A 36 1.24 -2.95 9.20
CA ALA A 36 0.46 -3.66 8.22
C ALA A 36 1.36 -4.82 7.79
N PRO A 37 0.90 -6.07 7.91
CA PRO A 37 1.73 -7.20 7.53
C PRO A 37 2.31 -6.84 6.17
N VAL A 38 3.64 -6.87 6.03
CA VAL A 38 4.29 -6.69 4.73
C VAL A 38 3.73 -7.79 3.86
N SER A 39 2.62 -7.49 3.20
CA SER A 39 1.88 -8.43 2.39
C SER A 39 2.84 -8.82 1.29
N ASN A 40 3.10 -10.12 1.15
CA ASN A 40 3.87 -10.59 0.01
C ASN A 40 3.20 -10.06 -1.27
N ALA A 41 3.98 -9.81 -2.33
CA ALA A 41 3.53 -9.11 -3.53
C ALA A 41 2.18 -9.65 -4.07
N ASN A 42 1.97 -10.96 -4.01
CA ASN A 42 0.70 -11.62 -4.35
C ASN A 42 -0.51 -11.10 -3.58
N GLN A 43 -0.38 -10.89 -2.27
CA GLN A 43 -1.47 -10.36 -1.45
C GLN A 43 -1.76 -8.90 -1.79
N LEU A 44 -0.73 -8.09 -2.03
CA LEU A 44 -0.90 -6.70 -2.50
C LEU A 44 -1.63 -6.64 -3.84
N TYR A 45 -1.34 -7.58 -4.75
CA TYR A 45 -2.08 -7.74 -6.00
C TYR A 45 -3.55 -8.14 -5.78
N ILE A 46 -3.83 -9.09 -4.88
CA ILE A 46 -5.20 -9.49 -4.54
C ILE A 46 -5.98 -8.30 -3.96
N ASP A 47 -5.36 -7.55 -3.06
CA ASP A 47 -5.97 -6.37 -2.45
C ASP A 47 -6.24 -5.29 -3.51
N ALA A 48 -5.32 -5.10 -4.47
CA ALA A 48 -5.54 -4.20 -5.59
C ALA A 48 -6.75 -4.61 -6.44
N GLN A 49 -6.91 -5.90 -6.74
CA GLN A 49 -8.06 -6.41 -7.48
C GLN A 49 -9.39 -6.18 -6.73
N ALA A 50 -9.37 -6.28 -5.40
CA ALA A 50 -10.53 -5.93 -4.57
C ALA A 50 -10.86 -4.43 -4.68
N GLN A 51 -9.85 -3.55 -4.67
CA GLN A 51 -10.04 -2.12 -4.87
C GLN A 51 -10.56 -1.79 -6.27
N LEU A 52 -10.10 -2.49 -7.31
CA LEU A 52 -10.64 -2.34 -8.67
C LEU A 52 -12.11 -2.73 -8.76
N THR A 53 -12.49 -3.83 -8.12
CA THR A 53 -13.89 -4.26 -8.02
C THR A 53 -14.75 -3.23 -7.28
N ALA A 54 -14.18 -2.58 -6.26
CA ALA A 54 -14.83 -1.49 -5.53
C ALA A 54 -14.84 -0.15 -6.29
N GLY A 55 -14.19 -0.06 -7.46
CA GLY A 55 -14.08 1.18 -8.24
C GLY A 55 -12.99 2.15 -7.75
N ASN A 56 -12.22 1.78 -6.73
CA ASN A 56 -11.18 2.60 -6.11
C ASN A 56 -9.86 2.51 -6.89
N ARG A 57 -9.84 3.06 -8.11
CA ARG A 57 -8.68 2.96 -9.03
C ARG A 57 -7.39 3.52 -8.46
N GLU A 58 -7.44 4.62 -7.72
CA GLU A 58 -6.25 5.24 -7.11
C GLU A 58 -5.61 4.32 -6.07
N GLU A 59 -6.43 3.69 -5.23
CA GLU A 59 -5.93 2.77 -4.21
C GLU A 59 -5.39 1.48 -4.84
N ALA A 60 -6.06 0.98 -5.88
CA ALA A 60 -5.55 -0.13 -6.67
C ALA A 60 -4.16 0.16 -7.26
N ILE A 61 -3.90 1.37 -7.78
CA ILE A 61 -2.57 1.74 -8.30
C ILE A 61 -1.51 1.74 -7.19
N LYS A 62 -1.83 2.24 -5.99
CA LYS A 62 -0.90 2.20 -4.86
C LYS A 62 -0.55 0.77 -4.47
N LEU A 63 -1.54 -0.11 -4.38
CA LEU A 63 -1.35 -1.51 -4.04
C LEU A 63 -0.59 -2.27 -5.13
N LEU A 64 -0.88 -2.02 -6.41
CA LEU A 64 -0.12 -2.58 -7.53
C LEU A 64 1.33 -2.10 -7.52
N THR A 65 1.56 -0.83 -7.18
CA THR A 65 2.92 -0.28 -7.07
C THR A 65 3.67 -0.95 -5.92
N ALA A 66 3.06 -1.05 -4.74
CA ALA A 66 3.65 -1.77 -3.62
C ALA A 66 3.92 -3.26 -3.95
N SER A 67 3.02 -3.91 -4.71
CA SER A 67 3.22 -5.28 -5.20
C SER A 67 4.48 -5.37 -6.06
N ILE A 68 4.61 -4.50 -7.06
CA ILE A 68 5.75 -4.44 -7.99
C ILE A 68 7.06 -4.12 -7.27
N ASP A 69 7.02 -3.21 -6.28
CA ASP A 69 8.18 -2.83 -5.48
C ASP A 69 8.64 -3.97 -4.57
N ALA A 70 7.70 -4.80 -4.08
CA ALA A 70 8.02 -5.99 -3.30
C ALA A 70 8.58 -7.12 -4.19
N GLU A 71 7.90 -7.43 -5.28
CA GLU A 71 8.36 -8.37 -6.31
C GLU A 71 7.75 -7.99 -7.68
N PRO A 72 8.57 -7.66 -8.68
CA PRO A 72 8.07 -7.40 -10.03
C PRO A 72 7.46 -8.67 -10.62
N MET A 73 6.16 -8.62 -10.92
CA MET A 73 5.43 -9.74 -11.52
C MET A 73 4.61 -9.28 -12.72
N THR A 74 4.56 -10.12 -13.75
CA THR A 74 3.87 -9.85 -15.03
C THR A 74 2.44 -9.36 -14.83
N TRP A 75 1.66 -10.01 -13.96
CA TRP A 75 0.25 -9.65 -13.72
C TRP A 75 0.02 -8.29 -13.05
N SER A 76 0.93 -7.84 -12.17
CA SER A 76 0.79 -6.58 -11.45
C SER A 76 1.15 -5.43 -12.38
N LEU A 77 2.21 -5.61 -13.18
CA LEU A 77 2.59 -4.68 -14.23
C LEU A 77 1.50 -4.61 -15.32
N PHE A 78 0.93 -5.74 -15.75
CA PHE A 78 -0.13 -5.75 -16.75
C PHE A 78 -1.40 -5.05 -16.27
N GLU A 79 -1.86 -5.32 -15.05
CA GLU A 79 -3.02 -4.62 -14.49
C GLU A 79 -2.75 -3.13 -14.30
N ARG A 80 -1.56 -2.75 -13.82
CA ARG A 80 -1.21 -1.32 -13.67
C ARG A 80 -1.13 -0.62 -15.03
N ALA A 81 -0.60 -1.28 -16.06
CA ALA A 81 -0.59 -0.78 -17.42
C ALA A 81 -2.00 -0.50 -17.95
N LYS A 82 -2.94 -1.43 -17.73
CA LYS A 82 -4.37 -1.23 -18.09
C LYS A 82 -4.98 -0.04 -17.37
N LEU A 83 -4.68 0.15 -16.09
CA LEU A 83 -5.18 1.30 -15.33
C LEU A 83 -4.57 2.62 -15.82
N HIS A 84 -3.27 2.64 -16.09
CA HIS A 84 -2.62 3.81 -16.67
C HIS A 84 -3.22 4.16 -18.03
N GLU A 85 -3.51 3.18 -18.89
CA GLU A 85 -4.22 3.39 -20.15
C GLU A 85 -5.59 4.04 -19.93
N GLN A 86 -6.40 3.49 -19.01
CA GLN A 86 -7.73 4.02 -18.70
C GLN A 86 -7.70 5.45 -18.15
N LEU A 87 -6.63 5.81 -17.44
CA LEU A 87 -6.39 7.16 -16.93
C LEU A 87 -5.77 8.09 -17.98
N GLY A 88 -5.47 7.60 -19.19
CA GLY A 88 -4.87 8.35 -20.27
C GLY A 88 -3.35 8.50 -20.18
N ASN A 89 -2.71 7.83 -19.23
CA ASN A 89 -1.27 7.83 -18.96
C ASN A 89 -0.55 6.79 -19.84
N ASP A 90 -0.63 6.97 -21.16
CA ASP A 90 -0.16 5.98 -22.14
C ASP A 90 1.34 5.65 -21.98
N GLN A 91 2.17 6.62 -21.63
CA GLN A 91 3.61 6.40 -21.46
C GLN A 91 3.90 5.46 -20.27
N ALA A 92 3.25 5.69 -19.13
CA ALA A 92 3.39 4.82 -17.97
C ALA A 92 2.87 3.40 -18.27
N ALA A 93 1.78 3.29 -19.03
CA ALA A 93 1.27 2.00 -19.47
C ALA A 93 2.26 1.25 -20.38
N LEU A 94 2.92 1.95 -21.31
CA LEU A 94 3.95 1.38 -22.18
C LEU A 94 5.20 0.95 -21.39
N ASP A 95 5.60 1.74 -20.39
CA ASP A 95 6.74 1.43 -19.52
C ASP A 95 6.46 0.17 -18.69
N ASP A 96 5.25 0.04 -18.14
CA ASP A 96 4.81 -1.18 -17.44
C ASP A 96 4.76 -2.39 -18.39
N CYS A 97 4.23 -2.22 -19.62
CA CYS A 97 4.24 -3.30 -20.62
C CYS A 97 5.67 -3.75 -20.95
N LYS A 98 6.62 -2.81 -21.07
CA LYS A 98 8.03 -3.10 -21.35
C LYS A 98 8.67 -3.84 -20.18
N ALA A 99 8.41 -3.42 -18.95
CA ALA A 99 8.92 -4.10 -17.75
C ALA A 99 8.37 -5.52 -17.66
N ALA A 100 7.08 -5.72 -17.94
CA ALA A 100 6.45 -7.03 -17.88
C ALA A 100 6.97 -7.98 -18.98
N LEU A 101 7.15 -7.48 -20.21
CA LEU A 101 7.75 -8.25 -21.32
C LEU A 101 9.23 -8.59 -21.10
N ALA A 102 9.92 -7.86 -20.22
CA ALA A 102 11.28 -8.22 -19.80
C ALA A 102 11.30 -9.42 -18.83
N ILE A 103 10.21 -9.65 -18.09
CA ILE A 103 10.03 -10.81 -17.19
C ILE A 103 9.51 -12.00 -17.99
N GLU A 104 8.46 -11.80 -18.79
CA GLU A 104 7.85 -12.83 -19.62
C GLU A 104 7.82 -12.40 -21.10
N PRO A 105 8.90 -12.66 -21.85
CA PRO A 105 8.93 -12.39 -23.27
C PRO A 105 7.89 -13.24 -24.02
N GLY A 106 7.15 -12.63 -24.95
CA GLY A 106 6.17 -13.33 -25.78
C GLY A 106 4.79 -13.53 -25.13
N ASP A 107 4.54 -12.91 -23.98
CA ASP A 107 3.18 -12.80 -23.45
C ASP A 107 2.30 -12.04 -24.46
N ARG A 108 1.31 -12.74 -25.01
CA ARG A 108 0.46 -12.23 -26.09
C ARG A 108 -0.48 -11.13 -25.64
N ASP A 109 -0.86 -11.09 -24.36
CA ASP A 109 -1.72 -10.04 -23.82
C ASP A 109 -0.92 -8.75 -23.63
N LEU A 110 0.34 -8.85 -23.20
CA LEU A 110 1.24 -7.71 -23.12
C LEU A 110 1.61 -7.15 -24.50
N GLU A 111 1.93 -8.02 -25.46
CA GLU A 111 2.17 -7.60 -26.86
C GLU A 111 0.93 -6.95 -27.48
N TRP A 112 -0.26 -7.50 -27.20
CA TRP A 112 -1.53 -6.93 -27.61
C TRP A 112 -1.73 -5.53 -27.02
N LEU A 113 -1.61 -5.37 -25.69
CA LEU A 113 -1.82 -4.07 -25.04
C LEU A 113 -0.81 -3.04 -25.52
N GLN A 114 0.47 -3.42 -25.63
CA GLN A 114 1.51 -2.54 -26.14
C GLN A 114 1.22 -2.08 -27.58
N SER A 115 0.69 -2.98 -28.42
CA SER A 115 0.30 -2.68 -29.80
C SER A 115 -0.91 -1.75 -29.86
N GLU A 116 -1.90 -1.94 -28.98
CA GLU A 116 -3.04 -1.03 -28.85
C GLU A 116 -2.59 0.37 -28.40
N LEU A 117 -1.72 0.47 -27.40
CA LEU A 117 -1.19 1.74 -26.90
C LEU A 117 -0.45 2.56 -27.97
N LYS A 118 0.20 1.90 -28.95
CA LYS A 118 0.87 2.58 -30.07
C LYS A 118 -0.08 3.15 -31.12
N LYS A 119 -1.33 2.71 -31.16
CA LYS A 119 -2.35 3.23 -32.09
C LYS A 119 -2.87 4.59 -31.61
N PRO A 120 -3.40 5.43 -32.52
CA PRO A 120 -4.18 6.60 -32.12
C PRO A 120 -5.34 6.17 -31.21
N LYS A 121 -5.64 6.93 -30.14
CA LYS A 121 -6.69 6.61 -29.16
C LYS A 121 -8.04 6.26 -29.81
N ALA A 122 -8.41 6.97 -30.87
CA ALA A 122 -9.64 6.72 -31.62
C ALA A 122 -9.71 5.35 -32.33
N GLN A 123 -8.60 4.61 -32.43
CA GLN A 123 -8.49 3.34 -33.12
C GLN A 123 -8.23 2.15 -32.17
N ARG A 124 -8.02 2.42 -30.88
CA ARG A 124 -7.72 1.38 -29.88
C ARG A 124 -8.95 0.55 -29.53
N PHE A 125 -8.72 -0.72 -29.21
CA PHE A 125 -9.70 -1.65 -28.63
C PHE A 125 -11.00 -1.79 -29.45
N LYS A 126 -10.88 -1.89 -30.78
CA LYS A 126 -12.01 -2.04 -31.70
C LYS A 126 -12.02 -3.39 -32.40
N GLY A 127 -13.22 -3.83 -32.81
CA GLY A 127 -13.42 -5.03 -33.61
C GLY A 127 -13.12 -6.33 -32.86
N SER A 128 -12.70 -7.36 -33.60
CA SER A 128 -12.46 -8.71 -33.06
C SER A 128 -11.30 -8.79 -32.06
N PHE A 129 -10.43 -7.77 -32.00
CA PHE A 129 -9.27 -7.71 -31.10
C PHE A 129 -9.44 -6.65 -30.00
N ALA A 130 -10.68 -6.30 -29.67
CA ALA A 130 -10.98 -5.31 -28.62
C ALA A 130 -10.57 -5.76 -27.21
N LYS A 131 -10.32 -7.06 -27.01
CA LYS A 131 -9.97 -7.67 -25.72
C LYS A 131 -8.63 -8.42 -25.83
N PRO A 132 -7.95 -8.66 -24.70
CA PRO A 132 -6.72 -9.46 -24.68
C PRO A 132 -6.95 -10.86 -25.27
N PRO A 133 -5.98 -11.42 -26.00
CA PRO A 133 -6.03 -12.78 -26.53
C PRO A 133 -6.39 -13.87 -25.50
N SER A 134 -6.01 -13.72 -24.23
CA SER A 134 -6.37 -14.68 -23.17
C SER A 134 -7.87 -14.76 -22.85
N HIS A 135 -8.65 -13.72 -23.17
CA HIS A 135 -10.09 -13.68 -22.83
C HIS A 135 -10.91 -14.78 -23.52
N ASN A 136 -10.42 -15.32 -24.65
CA ASN A 136 -11.12 -16.32 -25.46
C ASN A 136 -10.66 -17.76 -25.16
N ARG A 137 -9.86 -17.97 -24.11
CA ARG A 137 -9.26 -19.27 -23.77
C ARG A 137 -10.05 -20.01 -22.69
#